data_AF-A0A5C7P217-F1
#
_entry.id   AF-A0A5C7P217-F1
#
_cell.length_a   1.000
_cell.length_b   1.000
_cell.length_c   1.000
_cell.angle_alpha   90.00
_cell.angle_beta   90.00
_cell.angle_gamma   90.00
#
_symmetry.space_group_name_H-M   'P 1'
#
loop_
_entity.id
_entity.type
_entity.pdbx_description
1 polymer ?
#
loop_
_entity_poly.entity_id
_entity_poly.type
_entity_poly.pdbx_seq_one_letter_code
_entity_poly.pdbx_strand_id
1 'polypeptide(L)'
;ELRGEVRGIQVIDDFAHHPTAIRTTIDGLRRQLQAEGRAGRIIAIFEPRSNTMKLGTMKAQLPWSLEEADLAFCHNANLGWDPVEALAPMGAKAQVTTEIGDLVHKVVAIAQPGDCLLCMSNGGFGGVHQKLLDALA
;
A
#
# COMPACT_ATOMS: atom_id res chain seq x y z
N GLU A 1 1.94 -8.87 9.08
CA GLU A 1 1.02 -9.80 9.75
C GLU A 1 -0.24 -10.00 8.90
N LEU A 2 -0.69 -11.23 8.68
CA LEU A 2 -1.99 -11.47 8.03
C LEU A 2 -3.12 -11.08 8.98
N ARG A 3 -3.97 -10.14 8.59
CA ARG A 3 -5.11 -9.67 9.38
C ARG A 3 -6.40 -10.43 9.06
N GLY A 4 -6.51 -10.94 7.84
CA GLY A 4 -7.63 -11.76 7.40
C GLY A 4 -7.59 -12.07 5.91
N GLU A 5 -8.48 -12.95 5.48
CA GLU A 5 -8.66 -13.32 4.08
C GLU A 5 -10.16 -13.40 3.77
N VAL A 6 -10.58 -12.75 2.70
CA VAL A 6 -11.98 -12.70 2.27
C VAL A 6 -12.04 -12.95 0.78
N ARG A 7 -12.82 -13.94 0.33
CA ARG A 7 -12.97 -14.32 -1.09
C ARG A 7 -11.61 -14.55 -1.80
N GLY A 8 -10.63 -15.10 -1.08
CA GLY A 8 -9.28 -15.35 -1.60
C GLY A 8 -8.37 -14.11 -1.67
N ILE A 9 -8.79 -12.97 -1.09
CA ILE A 9 -8.02 -11.72 -1.03
C ILE A 9 -7.46 -11.58 0.38
N GLN A 10 -6.14 -11.46 0.49
CA GLN A 10 -5.44 -11.35 1.78
C GLN A 10 -5.27 -9.89 2.17
N VAL A 11 -5.58 -9.53 3.41
CA VAL A 11 -5.27 -8.22 4.01
C VAL A 11 -4.12 -8.39 4.98
N ILE A 12 -3.00 -7.72 4.70
CA ILE A 12 -1.74 -7.84 5.46
C ILE A 12 -1.41 -6.47 6.05
N ASP A 13 -1.07 -6.43 7.34
CA ASP A 13 -0.57 -5.25 8.04
C ASP A 13 0.96 -5.29 8.13
N ASP A 14 1.62 -4.16 7.94
CA ASP A 14 3.06 -4.01 8.12
C ASP A 14 3.42 -2.59 8.57
N PHE A 15 4.44 -2.47 9.40
CA PHE A 15 4.86 -1.18 9.94
C PHE A 15 5.70 -0.35 8.96
N ALA A 16 6.02 -0.84 7.75
CA ALA A 16 6.77 -0.08 6.76
C ALA A 16 6.10 1.26 6.44
N HIS A 17 6.90 2.33 6.38
CA HIS A 17 6.42 3.69 6.16
C HIS A 17 7.49 4.63 5.58
N HIS A 18 8.70 4.10 5.32
CA HIS A 18 9.81 4.78 4.66
C HIS A 18 10.20 3.98 3.41
N PRO A 19 10.75 4.61 2.35
CA PRO A 19 11.07 3.94 1.09
C PRO A 19 11.88 2.65 1.24
N THR A 20 12.96 2.63 2.02
CA THR A 20 13.76 1.41 2.22
C THR A 20 12.97 0.29 2.91
N ALA A 21 12.14 0.62 3.90
CA ALA A 21 11.31 -0.34 4.60
C ALA A 21 10.19 -0.87 3.69
N ILE A 22 9.53 0.03 2.95
CA ILE A 22 8.49 -0.29 1.97
C ILE A 22 9.05 -1.26 0.92
N ARG A 23 10.22 -0.95 0.36
CA ARG A 23 10.89 -1.83 -0.61
C ARG A 23 11.16 -3.20 -0.01
N THR A 24 11.74 -3.23 1.18
CA THR A 24 12.10 -4.48 1.86
C THR A 24 10.87 -5.36 2.13
N THR A 25 9.77 -4.76 2.57
CA THR A 25 8.50 -5.45 2.82
C THR A 25 7.91 -6.01 1.52
N ILE A 26 7.83 -5.20 0.46
CA ILE A 26 7.26 -5.63 -0.83
C ILE A 26 8.13 -6.73 -1.46
N ASP A 27 9.45 -6.57 -1.48
CA ASP A 27 10.39 -7.57 -2.02
C ASP A 27 10.32 -8.88 -1.23
N GLY A 28 10.18 -8.79 0.09
CA GLY A 28 9.94 -9.93 0.97
C GLY A 28 8.67 -10.69 0.61
N LEU A 29 7.55 -9.96 0.50
CA LEU A 29 6.26 -10.53 0.13
C LEU A 29 6.29 -11.14 -1.28
N ARG A 30 6.90 -10.47 -2.27
CA ARG A 30 7.03 -11.00 -3.63
C ARG A 30 7.78 -12.32 -3.67
N ARG A 31 8.92 -12.41 -2.97
CA ARG A 31 9.70 -13.66 -2.86
C ARG A 31 8.92 -14.77 -2.19
N GLN A 32 8.17 -14.45 -1.13
CA GLN A 32 7.31 -15.42 -0.46
C GLN A 32 6.24 -15.97 -1.42
N LEU A 33 5.52 -15.10 -2.13
CA LEU A 33 4.50 -15.52 -3.10
C LEU A 33 5.09 -16.41 -4.19
N GLN A 34 6.28 -16.07 -4.71
CA GLN A 34 6.98 -16.89 -5.70
C GLN A 34 7.38 -18.27 -5.14
N ALA A 35 7.89 -18.33 -3.92
CA ALA A 35 8.23 -19.60 -3.27
C ALA A 35 7.00 -20.49 -3.03
N GLU A 36 5.84 -19.89 -2.80
CA GLU A 36 4.53 -20.56 -2.69
C GLU A 36 3.92 -20.93 -4.05
N GLY A 37 4.57 -20.58 -5.17
CA GLY A 37 4.04 -20.80 -6.52
C GLY A 37 2.82 -19.94 -6.85
N ARG A 38 2.62 -18.83 -6.13
CA ARG A 38 1.49 -17.91 -6.30
C ARG A 38 1.86 -16.74 -7.21
N ALA A 39 1.01 -16.46 -8.19
CA ALA A 39 1.14 -15.32 -9.10
C ALA A 39 0.24 -14.13 -8.73
N GLY A 40 -0.15 -14.02 -7.45
CA GLY A 40 -1.05 -12.97 -6.96
C GLY A 40 -0.45 -11.57 -7.07
N ARG A 41 -1.31 -10.56 -7.22
CA ARG A 41 -0.87 -9.16 -7.25
C ARG A 41 -0.60 -8.65 -5.85
N ILE A 42 0.41 -7.80 -5.71
CA ILE A 42 0.65 -7.01 -4.51
C ILE A 42 0.05 -5.63 -4.75
N ILE A 43 -0.99 -5.29 -3.98
CA ILE A 43 -1.60 -3.97 -3.95
C ILE A 43 -1.07 -3.28 -2.69
N ALA A 44 -0.11 -2.37 -2.86
CA ALA A 44 0.48 -1.62 -1.77
C ALA A 44 -0.46 -0.48 -1.34
N ILE A 45 -0.86 -0.46 -0.08
CA ILE A 45 -1.76 0.54 0.50
C ILE A 45 -1.01 1.21 1.64
N PHE A 46 -0.65 2.48 1.52
CA PHE A 46 0.31 3.07 2.45
C PHE A 46 0.01 4.52 2.80
N GLU A 47 0.54 4.94 3.94
CA GLU A 47 0.39 6.29 4.45
C GLU A 47 1.74 6.84 4.92
N PRO A 48 2.35 7.79 4.20
CA PRO A 48 3.60 8.40 4.62
C PRO A 48 3.41 9.25 5.89
N ARG A 49 3.80 8.73 7.06
CA ARG A 49 3.50 9.38 8.34
C ARG A 49 4.69 9.94 9.13
N SER A 50 5.88 9.37 8.98
CA SER A 50 7.04 9.79 9.78
C SER A 50 7.42 11.24 9.52
N ASN A 51 8.11 11.87 10.48
CA ASN A 51 8.53 13.27 10.35
C ASN A 51 9.36 13.49 9.08
N THR A 52 10.33 12.61 8.77
CA THR A 52 11.14 12.76 7.56
C THR A 52 10.32 12.52 6.29
N MET A 53 9.34 11.60 6.31
CA MET A 53 8.42 11.45 5.19
C MET A 53 7.53 12.69 5.03
N LYS A 54 6.98 13.27 6.09
CA LYS A 54 6.19 14.51 6.02
C LYS A 54 6.97 15.71 5.50
N LEU A 55 8.27 15.78 5.81
CA LEU A 55 9.19 16.80 5.29
C LEU A 55 9.58 16.60 3.81
N GLY A 56 9.35 15.40 3.26
CA GLY A 56 9.55 15.12 1.83
C GLY A 56 11.00 14.88 1.42
N THR A 57 11.95 14.76 2.35
CA THR A 57 13.37 14.53 2.04
C THR A 57 13.62 13.22 1.29
N MET A 58 12.71 12.25 1.43
CA MET A 58 12.79 10.94 0.78
C MET A 58 11.72 10.73 -0.31
N LYS A 59 10.93 11.76 -0.66
CA LYS A 59 9.75 11.61 -1.53
C LYS A 59 10.11 11.02 -2.91
N ALA A 60 11.24 11.40 -3.47
CA ALA A 60 11.72 10.94 -4.78
C ALA A 60 12.08 9.43 -4.80
N GLN A 61 12.24 8.79 -3.65
CA GLN A 61 12.53 7.35 -3.55
C GLN A 61 11.25 6.50 -3.52
N LEU A 62 10.06 7.10 -3.43
CA LEU A 62 8.81 6.36 -3.36
C LEU A 62 8.57 5.48 -4.59
N PRO A 63 8.74 5.96 -5.84
CA PRO A 63 8.60 5.11 -7.01
C PRO A 63 9.53 3.88 -6.98
N TRP A 64 10.79 4.08 -6.59
CA TRP A 64 11.75 2.98 -6.42
C TRP A 64 11.28 1.98 -5.36
N SER A 65 10.73 2.45 -4.23
CA SER A 65 10.29 1.55 -3.17
C SER A 65 9.08 0.68 -3.54
N LEU A 66 8.30 1.10 -4.54
CA LEU A 66 7.05 0.46 -4.95
C LEU A 66 7.17 -0.34 -6.26
N GLU A 67 8.39 -0.50 -6.81
CA GLU A 67 8.63 -1.11 -8.13
C GLU A 67 8.04 -2.52 -8.29
N GLU A 68 8.13 -3.33 -7.24
CA GLU A 68 7.64 -4.72 -7.21
C GLU A 68 6.14 -4.84 -6.87
N ALA A 69 5.47 -3.73 -6.55
CA ALA A 69 4.03 -3.68 -6.38
C ALA A 69 3.34 -3.56 -7.75
N ASP A 70 2.23 -4.27 -7.91
CA ASP A 70 1.42 -4.20 -9.12
C ASP A 70 0.62 -2.90 -9.17
N LEU A 71 0.09 -2.49 -8.02
CA LEU A 71 -0.63 -1.23 -7.81
C LEU A 71 -0.26 -0.62 -6.46
N ALA A 72 -0.34 0.70 -6.36
CA ALA A 72 -0.04 1.45 -5.16
C ALA A 72 -1.11 2.51 -4.87
N PHE A 73 -1.64 2.52 -3.65
CA PHE A 73 -2.59 3.50 -3.14
C PHE A 73 -1.98 4.25 -1.97
N CYS A 74 -1.67 5.52 -2.19
CA CYS A 74 -1.13 6.42 -1.18
C CYS A 74 -2.26 7.20 -0.53
N HIS A 75 -2.34 7.15 0.80
CA HIS A 75 -3.19 8.05 1.56
C HIS A 75 -2.44 9.35 1.88
N ASN A 76 -2.92 10.45 1.33
CA ASN A 76 -2.35 11.79 1.49
C ASN A 76 -2.99 12.52 2.67
N ALA A 77 -2.54 12.21 3.89
CA ALA A 77 -2.92 12.95 5.08
C ALA A 77 -1.77 13.84 5.57
N ASN A 78 -1.92 15.16 5.39
CA ASN A 78 -1.05 16.19 5.97
C ASN A 78 0.44 16.08 5.60
N LEU A 79 0.74 15.89 4.32
CA LEU A 79 2.10 15.94 3.78
C LEU A 79 2.49 17.39 3.46
N GLY A 80 3.75 17.77 3.72
CA GLY A 80 4.31 19.08 3.34
C GLY A 80 4.73 19.16 1.87
N TRP A 81 4.36 18.17 1.06
CA TRP A 81 4.73 18.00 -0.34
C TRP A 81 3.59 17.27 -1.06
N ASP A 82 3.59 17.32 -2.38
CA ASP A 82 2.58 16.67 -3.20
C ASP A 82 2.95 15.21 -3.52
N PRO A 83 2.21 14.21 -2.98
CA PRO A 83 2.45 12.81 -3.34
C PRO A 83 2.05 12.45 -4.76
N VAL A 84 1.17 13.23 -5.41
CA VAL A 84 0.85 13.02 -6.83
C VAL A 84 2.10 13.28 -7.67
N GLU A 85 2.80 14.38 -7.42
CA GLU A 85 4.07 14.71 -8.07
C GLU A 85 5.13 13.62 -7.81
N ALA A 86 5.29 13.20 -6.55
CA ALA A 86 6.31 12.21 -6.18
C ALA A 86 6.07 10.83 -6.82
N LEU A 87 4.81 10.45 -7.02
CA LEU A 87 4.42 9.15 -7.60
C LEU A 87 4.16 9.21 -9.10
N ALA A 88 4.23 10.39 -9.73
CA ALA A 88 4.03 10.55 -11.18
C ALA A 88 4.84 9.58 -12.05
N PRO A 89 6.11 9.21 -11.71
CA PRO A 89 6.86 8.21 -12.48
C PRO A 89 6.22 6.82 -12.55
N MET A 90 5.32 6.48 -11.63
CA MET A 90 4.59 5.20 -11.63
C MET A 90 3.38 5.21 -12.59
N GLY A 91 2.96 6.37 -13.09
CA GLY A 91 1.81 6.51 -13.98
C GLY A 91 0.53 5.91 -13.37
N ALA A 92 -0.20 5.13 -14.17
CA ALA A 92 -1.47 4.53 -13.76
C ALA A 92 -1.35 3.49 -12.63
N LYS A 93 -0.13 3.04 -12.29
CA LYS A 93 0.08 2.08 -11.18
C LYS A 93 -0.12 2.73 -9.81
N ALA A 94 0.02 4.06 -9.70
CA ALA A 94 -0.10 4.76 -8.43
C ALA A 94 -1.35 5.66 -8.41
N GLN A 95 -2.08 5.60 -7.30
CA GLN A 95 -3.20 6.48 -7.04
C GLN A 95 -3.04 7.13 -5.66
N VAL A 96 -3.45 8.39 -5.57
CA VAL A 96 -3.41 9.16 -4.34
C VAL A 96 -4.85 9.46 -3.92
N THR A 97 -5.14 9.30 -2.63
CA THR A 97 -6.46 9.58 -2.04
C THR A 97 -6.28 10.36 -0.74
N THR A 98 -7.17 11.31 -0.46
CA THR A 98 -7.16 12.09 0.80
C THR A 98 -8.12 11.52 1.83
N GLU A 99 -9.07 10.68 1.41
CA GLU A 99 -10.10 10.09 2.27
C GLU A 99 -9.93 8.57 2.32
N ILE A 100 -9.91 8.01 3.53
CA ILE A 100 -9.75 6.55 3.72
C ILE A 100 -10.92 5.79 3.10
N GLY A 101 -12.14 6.34 3.14
CA GLY A 101 -13.30 5.73 2.50
C GLY A 101 -13.15 5.60 0.99
N ASP A 102 -12.63 6.64 0.32
CA ASP A 102 -12.35 6.61 -1.12
C ASP A 102 -11.22 5.63 -1.45
N LEU A 103 -10.16 5.59 -0.62
CA LEU A 103 -9.10 4.60 -0.74
C LEU A 103 -9.67 3.18 -0.72
N VAL A 104 -10.48 2.86 0.29
CA VAL A 104 -11.07 1.52 0.45
C VAL A 104 -11.96 1.18 -0.74
N HIS A 105 -12.82 2.10 -1.17
CA HIS A 105 -13.67 1.87 -2.34
C HIS A 105 -12.86 1.57 -3.61
N LYS A 106 -11.82 2.36 -3.88
CA LYS A 106 -10.98 2.18 -5.08
C LYS A 106 -10.22 0.86 -5.06
N VAL A 107 -9.69 0.48 -3.90
CA VAL A 107 -8.99 -0.80 -3.73
C VAL A 107 -9.96 -1.97 -3.94
N VAL A 108 -11.12 -1.96 -3.28
CA VAL A 108 -12.12 -3.04 -3.37
C VAL A 108 -12.65 -3.18 -4.79
N ALA A 109 -12.87 -2.07 -5.51
CA ALA A 109 -13.36 -2.08 -6.88
C ALA A 109 -12.44 -2.81 -7.87
N ILE A 110 -11.13 -2.91 -7.57
CA ILE A 110 -10.15 -3.57 -8.44
C ILE A 110 -9.62 -4.88 -7.88
N ALA A 111 -9.93 -5.23 -6.62
CA ALA A 111 -9.39 -6.40 -5.95
C ALA A 111 -9.96 -7.71 -6.54
N GLN A 112 -9.12 -8.72 -6.65
CA GLN A 112 -9.42 -10.01 -7.26
C GLN A 112 -8.91 -11.16 -6.39
N PRO A 113 -9.55 -12.34 -6.42
CA PRO A 113 -9.05 -13.52 -5.71
C PRO A 113 -7.58 -13.79 -6.05
N GLY A 114 -6.76 -14.03 -5.03
CA GLY A 114 -5.31 -14.18 -5.13
C GLY A 114 -4.51 -12.92 -4.82
N ASP A 115 -5.15 -11.74 -4.76
CA ASP A 115 -4.48 -10.50 -4.40
C ASP A 115 -4.04 -10.45 -2.93
N CYS A 116 -2.93 -9.75 -2.69
CA CYS A 116 -2.46 -9.33 -1.38
C CYS A 116 -2.59 -7.82 -1.23
N LEU A 117 -3.50 -7.38 -0.36
CA LEU A 117 -3.66 -6.00 0.07
C LEU A 117 -2.68 -5.71 1.21
N LEU A 118 -1.51 -5.18 0.87
CA LEU A 118 -0.43 -4.89 1.82
C LEU A 118 -0.59 -3.47 2.37
N CYS A 119 -1.13 -3.36 3.58
CA CYS A 119 -1.32 -2.12 4.31
C CYS A 119 -0.05 -1.75 5.10
N MET A 120 0.50 -0.56 4.86
CA MET A 120 1.79 -0.12 5.38
C MET A 120 1.68 1.23 6.07
N SER A 121 1.78 1.26 7.40
CA SER A 121 1.75 2.48 8.21
C SER A 121 2.39 2.27 9.58
N ASN A 122 2.93 3.32 10.17
CA ASN A 122 3.41 3.29 11.56
C ASN A 122 2.38 3.80 12.58
N GLY A 123 1.12 3.98 12.16
CA GLY A 123 0.01 4.39 13.00
C GLY A 123 -1.26 3.62 12.68
N GLY A 124 -2.39 4.02 13.25
CA GLY A 124 -3.65 3.27 13.12
C GLY A 124 -4.29 3.29 11.74
N PHE A 125 -3.79 4.09 10.78
CA PHE A 125 -4.27 4.18 9.39
C PHE A 125 -5.82 4.24 9.26
N GLY A 126 -6.47 4.94 10.20
CA GLY A 126 -7.94 5.02 10.32
C GLY A 126 -8.68 3.68 10.31
N GLY A 127 -8.03 2.60 10.76
CA GLY A 127 -8.59 1.25 10.77
C GLY A 127 -8.74 0.64 9.37
N VAL A 128 -7.90 1.03 8.40
CA VAL A 128 -7.99 0.59 6.99
C VAL A 128 -8.13 -0.92 6.85
N HIS A 129 -7.42 -1.71 7.67
CA HIS A 129 -7.48 -3.17 7.66
C HIS A 129 -8.91 -3.69 7.85
N GLN A 130 -9.59 -3.24 8.91
CA GLN A 130 -10.96 -3.67 9.21
C GLN A 130 -11.93 -3.17 8.14
N LYS A 131 -11.76 -1.92 7.68
CA LYS A 131 -12.59 -1.36 6.61
C LYS A 131 -12.48 -2.14 5.30
N LEU A 132 -11.28 -2.60 4.94
CA LEU A 132 -11.06 -3.46 3.78
C LEU A 132 -11.73 -4.81 3.97
N LEU A 133 -11.52 -5.46 5.12
CA LEU A 133 -12.13 -6.76 5.42
C LEU A 133 -13.67 -6.70 5.38
N ASP A 134 -14.26 -5.67 6.00
CA ASP A 134 -15.71 -5.46 6.01
C ASP A 134 -16.25 -5.19 4.60
N ALA A 135 -15.54 -4.41 3.79
CA ALA A 135 -15.97 -4.06 2.44
C ALA A 135 -15.79 -5.19 1.41
N LEU A 136 -14.91 -6.15 1.68
CA LEU A 136 -14.69 -7.33 0.84
C LEU A 136 -15.70 -8.45 1.09
N ALA A 137 -16.34 -8.46 2.27
CA ALA A 137 -17.25 -9.52 2.73
C ALA A 137 -18.50 -9.66 1.86
#